data_AF-A0A8T8D9C4-F1
#
_entry.id   AF-A0A8T8D9C4-F1
#
_cell.length_a   1.000
_cell.length_b   1.000
_cell.length_c   1.000
_cell.angle_alpha   90.00
_cell.angle_beta   90.00
_cell.angle_gamma   90.00
#
_symmetry.space_group_name_H-M   'P 1'
#
loop_
_entity.id
_entity.type
_entity.pdbx_description
1 polymer ?
#
loop_
_entity_poly.entity_id
_entity_poly.type
_entity_poly.pdbx_seq_one_letter_code
_entity_poly.pdbx_strand_id
1 'polypeptide(L)'
;MSRRAAAPRWLELRLSSQAENVGVARVAVAAFAAQLPFTLSELEEIKVAVSEAVTNAVVHGYGHDHGVVTVRAGHDGRRLWVEVADSGRGIADIEQARQPAFSTDPERMGMGFAFMEAFMDQVDVESVPGAGTTVRMYKRPRPQEGSGTPDEPARPGVAGPAPAALQSTGAPPSQAEAAAGRVEEPGPAGPVAGR
;
A
#
# COMPACT_ATOMS: atom_id res chain seq x y z
N MET A 1 33.85 -5.60 3.95
CA MET A 1 32.64 -4.96 4.53
C MET A 1 31.46 -5.89 4.30
N SER A 2 31.06 -6.68 5.29
CA SER A 2 29.85 -7.51 5.19
C SER A 2 28.63 -6.60 5.14
N ARG A 3 27.82 -6.68 4.07
CA ARG A 3 26.48 -6.09 4.07
C ARG A 3 25.73 -6.70 5.25
N ARG A 4 25.43 -5.88 6.26
CA ARG A 4 24.54 -6.26 7.34
C ARG A 4 23.20 -6.60 6.69
N ALA A 5 22.72 -7.83 6.85
CA ALA A 5 21.39 -8.19 6.39
C ALA A 5 20.40 -7.20 7.01
N ALA A 6 19.57 -6.55 6.18
CA ALA A 6 18.59 -5.60 6.68
C ALA A 6 17.67 -6.33 7.66
N ALA A 7 17.43 -5.73 8.84
CA ALA A 7 16.48 -6.28 9.79
C ALA A 7 15.09 -6.39 9.11
N PRO A 8 14.36 -7.50 9.29
CA PRO A 8 13.04 -7.66 8.69
C PRO A 8 12.14 -6.52 9.14
N ARG A 9 11.56 -5.81 8.17
CA ARG A 9 10.53 -4.81 8.44
C ARG A 9 9.21 -5.54 8.62
N TRP A 10 8.50 -5.20 9.69
CA TRP A 10 7.19 -5.79 9.98
C TRP A 10 6.26 -4.74 10.60
N LEU A 11 4.97 -5.04 10.51
CA LEU A 11 3.84 -4.30 11.06
C LEU A 11 2.90 -5.30 11.72
N GLU A 12 2.36 -4.97 12.90
CA GLU A 12 1.25 -5.70 13.53
C GLU A 12 0.15 -4.71 13.90
N LEU A 13 -1.10 -5.09 13.62
CA LEU A 13 -2.31 -4.37 13.99
C LEU A 13 -3.24 -5.34 14.71
N ARG A 14 -3.84 -4.89 15.81
CA ARG A 14 -4.89 -5.62 16.54
C ARG A 14 -6.13 -4.76 16.54
N LEU A 15 -7.18 -5.24 15.88
CA LEU A 15 -8.39 -4.48 15.59
C LEU A 15 -9.59 -5.20 16.19
N SER A 16 -10.58 -4.48 16.71
CA SER A 16 -11.86 -5.09 17.06
C SER A 16 -12.52 -5.67 15.80
N SER A 17 -13.26 -6.77 15.94
CA SER A 17 -13.96 -7.49 14.88
C SER A 17 -15.19 -6.71 14.37
N GLN A 18 -14.94 -5.51 13.84
CA GLN A 18 -15.95 -4.55 13.39
C GLN A 18 -15.69 -4.21 11.91
N ALA A 19 -16.77 -4.07 11.14
CA ALA A 19 -16.69 -3.85 9.69
C ALA A 19 -15.92 -2.56 9.33
N GLU A 20 -16.01 -1.54 10.19
CA GLU A 20 -15.32 -0.26 10.05
C GLU A 20 -13.79 -0.41 10.06
N ASN A 21 -13.27 -1.43 10.77
CA ASN A 21 -11.84 -1.68 10.88
C ASN A 21 -11.23 -2.41 9.68
N VAL A 22 -12.05 -3.01 8.81
CA VAL A 22 -11.58 -3.60 7.54
C VAL A 22 -10.84 -2.53 6.71
N GLY A 23 -11.39 -1.31 6.70
CA GLY A 23 -10.80 -0.17 6.00
C GLY A 23 -9.44 0.26 6.56
N VAL A 24 -9.26 0.15 7.88
CA VAL A 24 -8.00 0.48 8.56
C VAL A 24 -6.91 -0.53 8.18
N ALA A 25 -7.23 -1.83 8.26
CA ALA A 25 -6.30 -2.90 7.92
C ALA A 25 -5.78 -2.80 6.49
N ARG A 26 -6.68 -2.64 5.51
CA ARG A 26 -6.29 -2.57 4.08
C ARG A 26 -5.39 -1.37 3.78
N VAL A 27 -5.68 -0.20 4.36
CA VAL A 27 -4.89 1.01 4.09
C VAL A 27 -3.52 0.88 4.74
N ALA A 28 -3.45 0.40 5.97
CA ALA A 28 -2.19 0.23 6.68
C ALA A 28 -1.28 -0.80 6.00
N VAL A 29 -1.82 -1.96 5.59
CA VAL A 29 -1.04 -2.99 4.89
C VAL A 29 -0.60 -2.49 3.50
N ALA A 30 -1.45 -1.78 2.76
CA ALA A 30 -1.07 -1.23 1.45
C ALA A 30 0.02 -0.15 1.57
N ALA A 31 -0.10 0.75 2.56
CA ALA A 31 0.92 1.74 2.85
C ALA A 31 2.26 1.08 3.24
N PHE A 32 2.20 -0.01 4.02
CA PHE A 32 3.37 -0.79 4.37
C PHE A 32 3.98 -1.49 3.13
N ALA A 33 3.15 -2.09 2.28
CA ALA A 33 3.57 -2.78 1.05
C ALA A 33 4.22 -1.83 0.03
N ALA A 34 3.81 -0.56 -0.01
CA ALA A 34 4.39 0.47 -0.89
C ALA A 34 5.89 0.75 -0.65
N GLN A 35 6.49 0.19 0.40
CA GLN A 35 7.94 0.16 0.58
C GLN A 35 8.67 -0.78 -0.40
N LEU A 36 7.93 -1.66 -1.10
CA LEU A 36 8.41 -2.49 -2.20
C LEU A 36 7.98 -1.88 -3.55
N PRO A 37 8.66 -2.20 -4.66
CA PRO A 37 8.38 -1.62 -5.98
C PRO A 37 7.11 -2.18 -6.66
N PHE A 38 6.01 -2.33 -5.92
CA PHE A 38 4.70 -2.67 -6.47
C PHE A 38 4.15 -1.53 -7.33
N THR A 39 3.49 -1.89 -8.43
CA THR A 39 2.65 -0.96 -9.19
C THR A 39 1.40 -0.57 -8.41
N LEU A 40 0.75 0.53 -8.80
CA LEU A 40 -0.52 0.94 -8.20
C LEU A 40 -1.58 -0.17 -8.31
N SER A 41 -1.65 -0.86 -9.45
CA SER A 41 -2.55 -1.98 -9.66
C SER A 41 -2.28 -3.13 -8.68
N GLU A 42 -1.01 -3.48 -8.45
CA GLU A 42 -0.67 -4.54 -7.47
C GLU A 42 -1.00 -4.16 -6.03
N LEU A 43 -0.88 -2.87 -5.67
CA LEU A 43 -1.30 -2.35 -4.36
C LEU A 43 -2.83 -2.44 -4.19
N GLU A 44 -3.61 -2.15 -5.23
CA GLU A 44 -5.07 -2.33 -5.21
C GLU A 44 -5.45 -3.81 -5.06
N GLU A 45 -4.78 -4.70 -5.79
CA GLU A 45 -4.96 -6.16 -5.63
C GLU A 45 -4.66 -6.61 -4.19
N ILE A 46 -3.59 -6.11 -3.55
CA ILE A 46 -3.27 -6.39 -2.13
C ILE A 46 -4.39 -5.87 -1.21
N LYS A 47 -4.90 -4.65 -1.46
CA LYS A 47 -5.99 -4.07 -0.66
C LYS A 47 -7.24 -4.93 -0.70
N VAL A 48 -7.59 -5.46 -1.87
CA VAL A 48 -8.73 -6.37 -2.01
C VAL A 48 -8.49 -7.66 -1.23
N ALA A 49 -7.34 -8.33 -1.43
CA ALA A 49 -7.03 -9.57 -0.72
C ALA A 49 -7.05 -9.39 0.83
N VAL A 50 -6.48 -8.30 1.35
CA VAL A 50 -6.53 -7.97 2.79
C VAL A 50 -7.96 -7.69 3.25
N SER A 51 -8.76 -6.99 2.43
CA SER A 51 -10.15 -6.70 2.77
C SER A 51 -10.97 -7.99 2.88
N GLU A 52 -10.78 -8.95 1.95
CA GLU A 52 -11.46 -10.25 2.00
C GLU A 52 -11.02 -11.08 3.20
N ALA A 53 -9.72 -11.15 3.50
CA ALA A 53 -9.22 -11.89 4.66
C ALA A 53 -9.78 -11.35 5.99
N VAL A 54 -9.76 -10.03 6.18
CA VAL A 54 -10.26 -9.38 7.40
C VAL A 54 -11.79 -9.46 7.46
N THR A 55 -12.49 -9.31 6.34
CA THR A 55 -13.94 -9.48 6.27
C THR A 55 -14.34 -10.91 6.65
N ASN A 56 -13.60 -11.92 6.19
CA ASN A 56 -13.84 -13.31 6.58
C ASN A 56 -13.68 -13.52 8.08
N ALA A 57 -12.64 -12.95 8.70
CA ALA A 57 -12.46 -13.01 10.15
C ALA A 57 -13.62 -12.33 10.90
N VAL A 58 -14.09 -11.17 10.45
CA VAL A 58 -15.21 -10.44 11.08
C VAL A 58 -16.53 -11.19 10.92
N VAL A 59 -16.90 -11.54 9.69
CA VAL A 59 -18.22 -12.11 9.37
C VAL A 59 -18.29 -13.61 9.68
N HIS A 60 -17.30 -14.37 9.23
CA HIS A 60 -17.30 -15.83 9.40
C HIS A 60 -16.56 -16.26 10.66
N GLY A 61 -15.50 -15.57 11.10
CA GLY A 61 -14.84 -15.89 12.36
C GLY A 61 -15.74 -15.58 13.56
N TYR A 62 -16.16 -14.32 13.71
CA TYR A 62 -16.90 -13.85 14.89
C TYR A 62 -18.42 -13.68 14.66
N GLY A 63 -18.87 -13.37 13.44
CA GLY A 63 -20.30 -13.18 13.16
C GLY A 63 -20.89 -12.02 13.96
N HIS A 64 -21.72 -12.32 14.96
CA HIS A 64 -22.29 -11.32 15.87
C HIS A 64 -21.51 -11.15 17.18
N ASP A 65 -20.50 -11.99 17.42
CA ASP A 65 -19.68 -11.93 18.62
C ASP A 65 -18.58 -10.86 18.52
N HIS A 66 -18.06 -10.46 19.68
CA HIS A 66 -16.92 -9.57 19.76
C HIS A 66 -15.61 -10.36 19.81
N GLY A 67 -14.64 -9.90 19.03
CA GLY A 67 -13.32 -10.49 18.98
C GLY A 67 -12.25 -9.51 18.50
N VAL A 68 -11.03 -10.02 18.38
CA VAL A 68 -9.89 -9.27 17.88
C VAL A 68 -9.38 -9.95 16.61
N VAL A 69 -9.24 -9.17 15.54
CA VAL A 69 -8.54 -9.59 14.33
C VAL A 69 -7.10 -9.08 14.42
N THR A 70 -6.14 -9.99 14.31
CA THR A 70 -4.72 -9.65 14.29
C THR A 70 -4.23 -9.69 12.85
N VAL A 71 -3.72 -8.55 12.37
CA VAL A 71 -3.13 -8.42 11.03
C VAL A 71 -1.64 -8.18 11.19
N ARG A 72 -0.83 -9.07 10.65
CA ARG A 72 0.63 -8.92 10.58
C ARG A 72 1.06 -8.81 9.14
N ALA A 73 2.04 -7.98 8.87
CA ALA A 73 2.67 -7.92 7.57
C ALA A 73 4.18 -7.75 7.72
N GLY A 74 4.94 -8.23 6.75
CA GLY A 74 6.37 -8.01 6.72
C GLY A 74 6.95 -8.25 5.34
N HIS A 75 8.19 -7.85 5.16
CA HIS A 75 8.91 -8.11 3.91
C HIS A 75 10.42 -8.26 4.12
N ASP A 76 11.04 -9.02 3.22
CA ASP A 76 12.50 -9.19 3.14
C ASP A 76 13.17 -8.23 2.14
N GLY A 77 12.38 -7.32 1.56
CA GLY A 77 12.81 -6.38 0.51
C GLY A 77 12.54 -6.89 -0.92
N ARG A 78 12.01 -8.10 -1.06
CA ARG A 78 11.65 -8.70 -2.36
C ARG A 78 10.23 -9.29 -2.35
N ARG A 79 9.80 -9.84 -1.21
CA ARG A 79 8.50 -10.48 -1.04
C ARG A 79 7.78 -9.90 0.16
N LEU A 80 6.52 -9.53 -0.04
CA LEU A 80 5.57 -9.22 1.03
C LEU A 80 4.96 -10.53 1.55
N TRP A 81 4.81 -10.63 2.86
CA TRP A 81 3.91 -11.57 3.52
C TRP A 81 2.89 -10.80 4.35
N VAL A 82 1.66 -11.32 4.40
CA VAL A 82 0.57 -10.80 5.21
C VAL A 82 -0.10 -11.97 5.91
N GLU A 83 -0.34 -11.88 7.20
CA GLU A 83 -1.08 -12.84 8.01
C GLU A 83 -2.30 -12.13 8.61
N VAL A 84 -3.47 -12.74 8.47
CA VAL A 84 -4.70 -12.32 9.14
C VAL A 84 -5.18 -13.48 10.01
N ALA A 85 -5.27 -13.25 11.31
CA ALA A 85 -5.63 -14.26 12.30
C ALA A 85 -6.81 -13.81 13.17
N ASP A 86 -7.71 -14.74 13.43
CA ASP A 86 -8.80 -14.62 14.39
C ASP A 86 -8.84 -15.82 15.34
N SER A 87 -9.56 -15.68 16.44
CA SER A 87 -9.84 -16.75 17.41
C SER A 87 -11.34 -17.06 17.45
N GLY A 88 -12.02 -16.92 16.31
CA GLY A 88 -13.44 -17.16 16.16
C GLY A 88 -13.79 -18.63 16.02
N ARG A 89 -14.93 -18.91 15.38
CA ARG A 89 -15.48 -20.28 15.29
C ARG A 89 -14.66 -21.25 14.43
N GLY A 90 -13.72 -20.75 13.63
CA GLY A 90 -12.94 -21.56 12.70
C GLY A 90 -13.76 -22.12 11.53
N ILE A 91 -13.12 -22.94 10.70
CA ILE A 91 -13.67 -23.53 9.47
C ILE A 91 -13.59 -25.05 9.60
N ALA A 92 -14.72 -25.74 9.45
CA ALA A 92 -14.79 -27.21 9.55
C ALA A 92 -14.22 -27.93 8.33
N ASP A 93 -14.48 -27.40 7.13
CA ASP A 93 -13.96 -27.94 5.88
C ASP A 93 -13.37 -26.78 5.04
N ILE A 94 -12.04 -26.68 5.05
CA ILE A 94 -11.32 -25.62 4.34
C ILE A 94 -11.42 -25.81 2.82
N GLU A 95 -11.39 -27.07 2.35
CA GLU A 95 -11.48 -27.37 0.92
C GLU A 95 -12.83 -26.96 0.37
N GLN A 96 -13.91 -27.21 1.12
CA GLN A 96 -15.24 -26.71 0.77
C GLN A 96 -15.31 -25.18 0.85
N ALA A 97 -14.76 -24.56 1.90
CA ALA A 97 -14.77 -23.10 2.06
C ALA A 97 -14.07 -22.34 0.94
N ARG A 98 -13.08 -22.97 0.28
CA ARG A 98 -12.35 -22.43 -0.87
C ARG A 98 -13.13 -22.52 -2.19
N GLN A 99 -14.21 -23.30 -2.25
CA GLN A 99 -14.98 -23.43 -3.49
C GLN A 99 -15.65 -22.10 -3.85
N PRO A 100 -15.49 -21.61 -5.11
CA PRO A 100 -16.18 -20.41 -5.55
C PRO A 100 -17.69 -20.54 -5.36
N ALA A 101 -18.36 -19.45 -5.00
CA ALA A 101 -19.80 -19.40 -4.73
C ALA A 101 -20.27 -20.17 -3.48
N PHE A 102 -19.36 -20.69 -2.65
CA PHE A 102 -19.69 -21.26 -1.35
C PHE A 102 -19.54 -20.20 -0.24
N SER A 103 -20.62 -19.95 0.50
CA SER A 103 -20.65 -19.04 1.64
C SER A 103 -21.58 -19.59 2.73
N THR A 104 -21.19 -19.41 3.98
CA THR A 104 -22.08 -19.66 5.14
C THR A 104 -23.03 -18.48 5.41
N ASP A 105 -22.82 -17.36 4.74
CA ASP A 105 -23.68 -16.18 4.75
C ASP A 105 -24.40 -16.06 3.39
N PRO A 106 -25.74 -16.16 3.33
CA PRO A 106 -26.51 -16.14 2.08
C PRO A 106 -26.49 -14.78 1.37
N GLU A 107 -26.09 -13.70 2.03
CA GLU A 107 -25.98 -12.37 1.41
C GLU A 107 -24.65 -12.20 0.64
N ARG A 108 -23.74 -13.17 0.73
CA ARG A 108 -22.39 -13.09 0.15
C ARG A 108 -22.17 -14.08 -0.98
N MET A 109 -21.48 -13.61 -2.00
CA MET A 109 -21.17 -14.37 -3.22
C MET A 109 -20.16 -15.52 -3.01
N GLY A 110 -19.60 -15.74 -1.81
CA GLY A 110 -18.63 -16.82 -1.58
C GLY A 110 -17.34 -16.70 -2.41
N MET A 111 -16.92 -15.47 -2.72
CA MET A 111 -15.79 -15.19 -3.62
C MET A 111 -14.50 -14.80 -2.89
N GLY A 112 -14.50 -14.71 -1.55
CA GLY A 112 -13.38 -14.15 -0.80
C GLY A 112 -12.05 -14.88 -1.01
N PHE A 113 -12.06 -16.23 -0.93
CA PHE A 113 -10.86 -17.02 -1.24
C PHE A 113 -10.44 -16.92 -2.71
N ALA A 114 -11.39 -16.92 -3.64
CA ALA A 114 -11.10 -16.76 -5.06
C ALA A 114 -10.40 -15.42 -5.36
N PHE A 115 -10.82 -14.33 -4.71
CA PHE A 115 -10.11 -13.04 -4.83
C PHE A 115 -8.71 -13.09 -4.23
N MET A 116 -8.55 -13.66 -3.04
CA MET A 116 -7.22 -13.80 -2.42
C MET A 116 -6.27 -14.62 -3.32
N GLU A 117 -6.74 -15.74 -3.86
CA GLU A 117 -5.97 -16.63 -4.74
C GLU A 117 -5.67 -15.99 -6.10
N ALA A 118 -6.56 -15.16 -6.62
CA ALA A 118 -6.33 -14.44 -7.88
C ALA A 118 -5.33 -13.28 -7.73
N PHE A 119 -5.30 -12.62 -6.57
CA PHE A 119 -4.51 -11.39 -6.36
C PHE A 119 -3.18 -11.60 -5.64
N MET A 120 -2.99 -12.74 -4.98
CA MET A 120 -1.77 -13.08 -4.25
C MET A 120 -1.05 -14.25 -4.93
N ASP A 121 0.27 -14.34 -4.78
CA ASP A 121 1.05 -15.43 -5.38
C ASP A 121 0.85 -16.76 -4.65
N GLN A 122 0.53 -16.69 -3.35
CA GLN A 122 0.32 -17.85 -2.49
C GLN A 122 -0.63 -17.48 -1.36
N VAL A 123 -1.56 -18.39 -1.04
CA VAL A 123 -2.51 -18.28 0.07
C VAL A 123 -2.53 -19.60 0.85
N ASP A 124 -2.05 -19.56 2.09
CA ASP A 124 -2.12 -20.69 3.02
C ASP A 124 -3.20 -20.40 4.06
N VAL A 125 -4.05 -21.39 4.36
CA VAL A 125 -5.13 -21.26 5.34
C VAL A 125 -4.99 -22.37 6.36
N GLU A 126 -4.90 -21.98 7.62
CA GLU A 126 -4.93 -22.88 8.77
C GLU A 126 -6.16 -22.54 9.60
N SER A 127 -7.00 -23.52 9.88
CA SER A 127 -8.19 -23.30 10.70
C SER A 127 -8.50 -24.53 11.52
N VAL A 128 -8.97 -24.30 12.75
CA VAL A 128 -9.42 -25.36 13.65
C VAL A 128 -10.79 -24.94 14.19
N PRO A 129 -11.83 -25.77 14.05
CA PRO A 129 -13.15 -25.50 14.61
C PRO A 129 -13.08 -25.15 16.10
N GLY A 130 -13.65 -24.01 16.47
CA GLY A 130 -13.65 -23.47 17.83
C GLY A 130 -12.35 -22.81 18.30
N ALA A 131 -11.29 -22.76 17.49
CA ALA A 131 -10.03 -22.10 17.84
C ALA A 131 -9.65 -20.93 16.92
N GLY A 132 -10.33 -20.78 15.78
CA GLY A 132 -10.17 -19.66 14.85
C GLY A 132 -9.48 -20.03 13.55
N THR A 133 -9.15 -19.01 12.77
CA THR A 133 -8.56 -19.14 11.44
C THR A 133 -7.34 -18.23 11.31
N THR A 134 -6.33 -18.69 10.59
CA THR A 134 -5.17 -17.91 10.16
C THR A 134 -5.00 -18.04 8.65
N VAL A 135 -5.02 -16.91 7.95
CA VAL A 135 -4.78 -16.80 6.52
C VAL A 135 -3.45 -16.13 6.29
N ARG A 136 -2.52 -16.79 5.59
CA ARG A 136 -1.21 -16.25 5.21
C ARG A 136 -1.17 -16.05 3.71
N MET A 137 -0.87 -14.84 3.29
CA MET A 137 -0.81 -14.45 1.89
C MET A 137 0.56 -13.90 1.56
N TYR A 138 1.03 -14.16 0.35
CA TYR A 138 2.33 -13.69 -0.09
C TYR A 138 2.27 -13.08 -1.48
N LYS A 139 3.07 -12.04 -1.71
CA LYS A 139 3.16 -11.39 -3.02
C LYS A 139 4.54 -10.84 -3.33
N ARG A 140 4.96 -10.93 -4.58
CA ARG A 140 6.17 -10.32 -5.12
C ARG A 140 5.79 -9.25 -6.14
N PRO A 141 6.52 -8.11 -6.19
CA PRO A 141 6.36 -7.16 -7.28
C PRO A 141 6.65 -7.84 -8.61
N ARG A 142 5.76 -7.65 -9.59
CA ARG A 142 5.95 -8.11 -10.96
C ARG A 142 7.17 -7.37 -11.56
N PRO A 143 7.99 -8.05 -12.38
CA PRO A 143 9.04 -7.37 -13.12
C PRO A 143 8.42 -6.25 -13.95
N GLN A 144 8.90 -5.01 -13.77
CA GLN A 144 8.52 -3.92 -14.65
C GLN A 144 9.24 -4.18 -15.98
N GLU A 145 8.49 -4.57 -17.02
CA GLU A 145 9.02 -4.55 -18.38
C GLU A 145 9.46 -3.11 -18.67
N GLY A 146 10.70 -2.97 -19.11
CA GLY A 146 11.42 -1.72 -19.06
C GLY A 146 10.63 -0.55 -19.65
N SER A 147 10.70 0.59 -18.96
CA SER A 147 10.72 1.90 -19.61
C SER A 147 11.98 1.98 -20.49
N GLY A 148 12.07 1.14 -21.51
CA GLY A 148 12.90 1.40 -22.65
C GLY A 148 12.27 2.60 -23.34
N THR A 149 12.80 3.79 -23.07
CA THR A 149 12.74 4.83 -24.09
C THR A 149 13.22 4.18 -25.38
N PRO A 150 12.43 4.16 -26.46
CA PRO A 150 12.99 3.84 -27.77
C PRO A 150 14.18 4.77 -27.95
N ASP A 151 15.35 4.19 -28.20
CA ASP A 151 16.56 4.90 -28.60
C ASP A 151 16.14 5.88 -29.71
N GLU A 152 16.04 7.18 -29.39
CA GLU A 152 15.78 8.19 -30.40
C GLU A 152 17.00 8.16 -31.32
N PRO A 153 16.87 7.77 -32.60
CA PRO A 153 18.03 7.70 -33.47
C PRO A 153 18.66 9.09 -33.53
N ALA A 154 19.94 9.16 -33.16
CA ALA A 154 20.73 10.37 -33.19
C ALA A 154 20.51 11.09 -34.53
N ARG A 155 19.86 12.26 -34.48
CA ARG A 155 19.68 13.09 -35.67
C ARG A 155 21.06 13.43 -36.24
N PRO A 156 21.33 13.19 -37.53
CA PRO A 156 22.59 13.61 -38.13
C PRO A 156 22.72 15.13 -38.03
N GLY A 157 23.89 15.57 -37.58
CA GLY A 157 24.20 16.95 -37.24
C GLY A 157 23.85 17.93 -38.35
N VAL A 158 22.99 18.90 -38.03
CA VAL A 158 22.80 20.08 -38.87
C VAL A 158 24.01 20.97 -38.63
N ALA A 159 24.84 21.15 -39.65
CA ALA A 159 25.93 22.10 -39.64
C ALA A 159 25.36 23.51 -39.39
N GLY A 160 25.58 24.05 -38.19
CA GLY A 160 25.30 25.45 -37.90
C GLY A 160 26.23 26.36 -38.72
N PRO A 161 25.73 27.49 -39.25
CA PRO A 161 26.59 28.42 -39.97
C PRO A 161 27.61 29.08 -39.02
N ALA A 162 28.78 29.37 -39.59
CA ALA A 162 29.95 29.96 -38.92
C ALA A 162 29.66 31.34 -38.28
N PRO A 163 30.42 31.74 -37.24
CA PRO A 163 30.20 33.00 -36.54
C PRO A 163 30.74 34.18 -37.35
N ALA A 164 29.90 35.19 -37.56
CA ALA A 164 30.34 36.51 -38.02
C ALA A 164 30.85 37.32 -36.82
N ALA A 165 32.09 37.78 -36.92
CA ALA A 165 32.70 38.70 -35.98
C ALA A 165 32.30 40.16 -36.31
N LEU A 166 32.29 41.02 -35.27
CA LEU A 166 32.80 42.40 -35.20
C LEU A 166 31.86 43.45 -34.54
N GLN A 167 32.37 43.93 -33.40
CA GLN A 167 32.48 45.33 -32.93
C GLN A 167 31.35 46.03 -32.14
N SER A 168 31.59 46.09 -30.82
CA SER A 168 31.59 47.28 -29.94
C SER A 168 31.21 48.64 -30.56
N THR A 169 30.18 49.30 -30.01
CA THR A 169 30.25 50.68 -29.49
C THR A 169 29.15 50.95 -28.44
N GLY A 170 29.48 51.73 -27.39
CA GLY A 170 28.56 52.66 -26.71
C GLY A 170 27.88 52.25 -25.39
N ALA A 171 28.13 53.00 -24.31
CA ALA A 171 27.56 52.86 -22.95
C ALA A 171 26.43 53.90 -22.66
N PRO A 172 26.00 54.14 -21.39
CA PRO A 172 24.72 53.80 -20.71
C PRO A 172 23.84 55.07 -20.44
N PRO A 173 22.87 55.24 -19.47
CA PRO A 173 22.29 54.40 -18.38
C PRO A 173 20.73 54.31 -18.45
N SER A 174 19.92 53.75 -17.52
CA SER A 174 19.65 54.15 -16.14
C SER A 174 18.50 53.33 -15.51
N GLN A 175 18.60 53.02 -14.19
CA GLN A 175 17.58 53.09 -13.10
C GLN A 175 16.16 52.51 -13.37
N ALA A 176 15.39 51.89 -12.47
CA ALA A 176 15.35 51.49 -11.06
C ALA A 176 14.28 50.34 -11.05
N GLU A 177 13.95 49.54 -10.04
CA GLU A 177 13.67 49.78 -8.63
C GLU A 177 13.72 48.42 -7.92
N ALA A 178 14.42 48.37 -6.79
CA ALA A 178 14.22 47.34 -5.78
C ALA A 178 13.39 47.97 -4.67
N ALA A 179 12.20 47.42 -4.40
CA ALA A 179 11.40 47.80 -3.24
C ALA A 179 10.96 46.52 -2.51
N ALA A 180 11.48 46.39 -1.30
CA ALA A 180 11.15 45.40 -0.31
C ALA A 180 9.76 45.67 0.29
N GLY A 181 8.95 44.62 0.42
CA GLY A 181 7.74 44.61 1.25
C GLY A 181 7.95 43.71 2.47
N ARG A 182 8.21 44.32 3.63
CA ARG A 182 8.04 43.68 4.94
C ARG A 182 6.54 43.57 5.23
N VAL A 183 6.10 42.44 5.76
CA VAL A 183 4.86 42.36 6.54
C VAL A 183 5.25 41.84 7.92
N GLU A 184 5.02 42.66 8.93
CA GLU A 184 5.12 42.32 10.35
C GLU A 184 3.96 41.42 10.74
N GLU A 185 4.25 40.32 11.44
CA GLU A 185 3.25 39.54 12.18
C GLU A 185 3.23 39.98 13.66
N PRO A 186 2.06 40.30 14.24
CA PRO A 186 1.91 40.38 15.69
C PRO A 186 1.62 38.99 16.29
N GLY A 187 2.41 38.63 17.30
CA GLY A 187 2.35 37.36 18.02
C GLY A 187 1.11 37.13 18.91
N PRO A 188 1.01 35.96 19.56
CA PRO A 188 -0.23 35.42 20.11
C PRO A 188 -0.60 35.98 21.49
N ALA A 189 -1.88 36.32 21.69
CA ALA A 189 -2.48 36.53 23.00
C ALA A 189 -3.09 35.21 23.52
N GLY A 190 -2.80 34.90 24.79
CA GLY A 190 -3.07 33.63 25.47
C GLY A 190 -4.54 33.34 25.83
N PRO A 191 -4.77 32.30 26.65
CA PRO A 191 -6.07 31.64 26.79
C PRO A 191 -6.97 32.32 27.82
N VAL A 192 -8.29 32.26 27.59
CA VAL A 192 -9.31 32.58 28.58
C VAL A 192 -10.12 31.32 28.89
N ALA A 193 -10.11 30.94 30.17
CA ALA A 193 -10.92 29.88 30.74
C ALA A 193 -12.32 30.39 31.14
N GLY A 194 -13.32 29.49 31.10
CA GLY A 194 -14.50 29.58 31.99
C GLY A 194 -15.85 29.46 31.30
N ARG A 195 -16.45 28.26 31.32
CA ARG A 195 -17.56 27.82 32.19
C ARG A 195 -18.22 26.57 31.64
#